data_AF-A0A2G6CN39-F1
#
_entry.id   AF-A0A2G6CN39-F1
#
_cell.length_a   1.000
_cell.length_b   1.000
_cell.length_c   1.000
_cell.angle_alpha   90.00
_cell.angle_beta   90.00
_cell.angle_gamma   90.00
#
_symmetry.space_group_name_H-M   'P 1'
#
loop_
_entity.id
_entity.type
_entity.pdbx_description
1 polymer ?
#
loop_
_entity_poly.entity_id
_entity_poly.type
_entity_poly.pdbx_seq_one_letter_code
_entity_poly.pdbx_strand_id
1 'polypeptide(L)'
;MSVDRQRRARLEPQWPLLVASCALALPLCLGASVADARSRSKRKGSAVLEGKLGSARGALRSPDRRHMARVATKGLELDGRLVVAGAIIGPPVWRRDGGAIACVRRAPGRRGVGAGGLQLVVVPLPEASPLLSVATLRSLATPLIWRIPRLVGRRPTLFWMSAQSIGLGDRPLVPRVVISWTTRIARR
;
A
#
# COMPACT_ATOMS: atom_id res chain seq x y z
N MET A 1 -61.94 1.45 -32.00
CA MET A 1 -60.49 1.58 -32.32
C MET A 1 -59.70 1.26 -31.04
N SER A 2 -58.77 0.31 -31.16
CA SER A 2 -57.87 -0.31 -30.15
C SER A 2 -57.24 0.69 -29.17
N VAL A 3 -57.18 0.47 -27.85
CA VAL A 3 -56.41 -0.55 -27.07
C VAL A 3 -54.91 -0.49 -27.38
N ASP A 4 -54.16 0.32 -26.62
CA ASP A 4 -52.72 0.14 -26.38
C ASP A 4 -52.29 0.83 -25.07
N ARG A 5 -52.57 0.17 -23.94
CA ARG A 5 -51.93 0.47 -22.64
C ARG A 5 -50.79 -0.52 -22.44
N GLN A 6 -49.61 -0.15 -22.93
CA GLN A 6 -48.36 -0.88 -22.72
C GLN A 6 -47.99 -0.91 -21.22
N ARG A 7 -48.29 -2.05 -20.59
CA ARG A 7 -47.71 -2.49 -19.33
C ARG A 7 -46.20 -2.62 -19.48
N ARG A 8 -45.42 -1.68 -18.94
CA ARG A 8 -44.00 -1.94 -18.64
C ARG A 8 -43.93 -2.79 -17.38
N ALA A 9 -43.80 -4.09 -17.60
CA ALA A 9 -43.48 -5.06 -16.58
C ALA A 9 -42.16 -4.67 -15.90
N ARG A 10 -42.21 -4.51 -14.57
CA ARG A 10 -41.04 -4.43 -13.72
C ARG A 10 -40.36 -5.81 -13.76
N LEU A 11 -39.22 -5.88 -14.42
CA LEU A 11 -38.30 -7.01 -14.31
C LEU A 11 -37.60 -6.88 -12.95
N GLU A 12 -38.19 -7.49 -11.94
CA GLU A 12 -37.54 -7.80 -10.66
C GLU A 12 -36.33 -8.72 -10.93
N PRO A 13 -35.10 -8.36 -10.52
CA PRO A 13 -33.98 -9.29 -10.53
C PRO A 13 -34.18 -10.30 -9.38
N GLN A 14 -34.68 -11.48 -9.72
CA GLN A 14 -34.67 -12.64 -8.85
C GLN A 14 -33.21 -13.08 -8.64
N TRP A 15 -32.65 -12.75 -7.48
CA TRP A 15 -31.37 -13.31 -7.03
C TRP A 15 -31.63 -14.72 -6.50
N PRO A 16 -31.10 -15.80 -7.11
CA PRO A 16 -31.17 -17.10 -6.49
C PRO A 16 -30.24 -17.12 -5.27
N LEU A 17 -30.84 -17.38 -4.12
CA LEU A 17 -30.20 -17.81 -2.89
C LEU A 17 -29.35 -19.06 -3.16
N LEU A 18 -28.05 -18.90 -3.37
CA LEU A 18 -27.08 -19.98 -3.24
C LEU A 18 -26.34 -19.83 -1.91
N VAL A 19 -27.06 -20.18 -0.85
CA VAL A 19 -26.48 -20.60 0.43
C VAL A 19 -26.63 -22.12 0.49
N ALA A 20 -25.57 -22.85 0.17
CA ALA A 20 -25.38 -24.23 0.57
C ALA A 20 -23.90 -24.59 0.30
N SER A 21 -23.09 -24.60 1.36
CA SER A 21 -22.58 -25.86 1.93
C SER A 21 -21.31 -26.36 1.24
N CYS A 22 -20.17 -25.89 1.74
CA CYS A 22 -18.86 -26.53 1.56
C CYS A 22 -18.23 -26.70 2.93
N ALA A 23 -18.80 -27.62 3.71
CA ALA A 23 -18.10 -28.29 4.78
C ALA A 23 -17.94 -29.74 4.35
N LEU A 24 -16.70 -30.21 4.20
CA LEU A 24 -16.16 -31.35 4.93
C LEU A 24 -14.86 -31.86 4.30
N ALA A 25 -13.94 -32.19 5.22
CA ALA A 25 -12.82 -33.11 5.12
C ALA A 25 -11.63 -32.68 4.25
N LEU A 26 -10.46 -32.56 4.89
CA LEU A 26 -9.34 -33.49 4.70
C LEU A 26 -8.28 -33.27 5.82
N PRO A 27 -7.40 -34.27 6.07
CA PRO A 27 -7.02 -34.70 7.40
C PRO A 27 -5.70 -34.11 7.91
N LEU A 28 -5.56 -34.25 9.22
CA LEU A 28 -4.33 -34.23 9.99
C LEU A 28 -3.29 -35.19 9.39
N CYS A 29 -2.16 -34.65 8.94
CA CYS A 29 -0.90 -35.40 8.88
C CYS A 29 0.07 -34.78 9.89
N LEU A 30 0.13 -35.42 11.07
CA LEU A 30 1.29 -35.36 11.94
C LEU A 30 2.46 -36.04 11.22
N GLY A 31 3.55 -35.31 10.99
CA GLY A 31 4.85 -35.85 10.63
C GLY A 31 5.89 -35.15 11.49
N ALA A 32 6.41 -35.86 12.49
CA ALA A 32 7.38 -35.38 13.45
C ALA A 32 8.82 -35.66 12.99
N SER A 33 9.75 -34.72 13.30
CA SER A 33 11.13 -34.94 13.79
C SER A 33 12.15 -35.63 12.84
N VAL A 34 13.47 -35.35 12.74
CA VAL A 34 14.52 -34.69 13.54
C VAL A 34 15.67 -34.27 12.58
N ALA A 35 16.52 -33.33 13.02
CA ALA A 35 17.96 -33.13 12.72
C ALA A 35 18.24 -31.72 12.15
N ASP A 36 18.46 -30.74 13.03
CA ASP A 36 19.75 -30.39 13.63
C ASP A 36 20.82 -30.00 12.59
N ALA A 37 20.85 -28.70 12.28
CA ALA A 37 22.01 -28.05 11.69
C ALA A 37 22.23 -26.72 12.41
N ARG A 38 23.10 -26.77 13.43
CA ARG A 38 23.71 -25.62 14.09
C ARG A 38 24.26 -24.64 13.05
N SER A 39 23.67 -23.45 12.98
CA SER A 39 24.42 -22.25 12.57
C SER A 39 24.15 -21.11 13.55
N ARG A 40 25.08 -20.95 14.49
CA ARG A 40 25.21 -19.74 15.32
C ARG A 40 25.56 -18.56 14.41
N SER A 41 24.56 -17.80 14.00
CA SER A 41 24.75 -16.42 13.55
C SER A 41 24.36 -15.49 14.70
N LYS A 42 25.36 -15.11 15.51
CA LYS A 42 25.34 -13.90 16.33
C LYS A 42 25.06 -12.71 15.41
N ARG A 43 23.81 -12.26 15.30
CA ARG A 43 23.49 -10.88 14.90
C ARG A 43 22.59 -10.23 15.94
N LYS A 44 23.31 -9.68 16.91
CA LYS A 44 22.98 -8.54 17.75
C LYS A 44 22.31 -7.45 16.89
N GLY A 45 21.10 -7.05 17.26
CA GLY A 45 20.43 -5.90 16.65
C GLY A 45 18.94 -6.12 16.40
N SER A 46 18.17 -6.33 17.47
CA SER A 46 16.77 -5.93 17.46
C SER A 46 16.76 -4.41 17.31
N ALA A 47 16.71 -3.92 16.07
CA ALA A 47 16.53 -2.51 15.79
C ALA A 47 15.07 -2.16 16.10
N VAL A 48 14.80 -1.96 17.39
CA VAL A 48 13.69 -1.14 17.85
C VAL A 48 13.93 0.25 17.26
N LEU A 49 13.29 0.50 16.11
CA LEU A 49 13.25 1.79 15.43
C LEU A 49 12.31 2.74 16.21
N GLU A 50 12.64 3.00 17.47
CA GLU A 50 12.19 4.22 18.15
C GLU A 50 13.13 5.37 17.75
N GLY A 51 13.08 5.70 16.46
CA GLY A 51 13.70 6.91 15.95
C GLY A 51 12.89 8.10 16.41
N LYS A 52 13.47 8.90 17.31
CA LYS A 52 13.12 10.31 17.54
C LYS A 52 12.66 10.93 16.21
N LEU A 53 11.44 11.49 16.20
CA LEU A 53 10.84 12.28 15.11
C LEU A 53 11.59 13.60 14.83
N GLY A 54 12.92 13.60 14.95
CA GLY A 54 13.81 14.70 14.57
C GLY A 54 14.13 14.59 13.09
N SER A 55 13.52 15.47 12.30
CA SER A 55 13.89 15.72 10.90
C SER A 55 13.75 14.53 9.95
N ALA A 56 12.51 14.22 9.55
CA ALA A 56 12.22 13.39 8.37
C ALA A 56 12.67 14.04 7.03
N ARG A 57 13.67 14.93 7.06
CA ARG A 57 14.28 15.60 5.89
C ARG A 57 15.57 14.91 5.41
N GLY A 58 16.00 13.84 6.08
CA GLY A 58 17.15 13.04 5.63
C GLY A 58 16.85 12.30 4.33
N ALA A 59 17.84 12.22 3.45
CA ALA A 59 17.78 11.32 2.30
C ALA A 59 17.79 9.87 2.80
N LEU A 60 16.88 9.06 2.29
CA LEU A 60 16.69 7.66 2.62
C LEU A 60 17.06 6.80 1.41
N ARG A 61 18.14 6.03 1.52
CA ARG A 61 18.52 5.07 0.47
C ARG A 61 17.63 3.83 0.51
N SER A 62 17.33 3.28 -0.65
CA SER A 62 16.70 1.97 -0.78
C SER A 62 17.59 0.88 -0.18
N PRO A 63 17.02 -0.27 0.24
CA PRO A 63 17.80 -1.38 0.79
C PRO A 63 18.90 -1.91 -0.13
N ASP A 64 18.67 -1.91 -1.45
CA ASP A 64 19.65 -2.28 -2.48
C ASP A 64 20.64 -1.14 -2.82
N ARG A 65 20.49 0.03 -2.17
CA ARG A 65 21.30 1.25 -2.33
C ARG A 65 21.27 1.91 -3.71
N ARG A 66 20.40 1.44 -4.62
CA ARG A 66 20.29 1.95 -5.99
C ARG A 66 19.53 3.26 -6.09
N HIS A 67 18.57 3.46 -5.18
CA HIS A 67 17.68 4.60 -5.20
C HIS A 67 17.83 5.44 -3.94
N MET A 68 17.64 6.74 -4.09
CA MET A 68 17.67 7.71 -3.01
C MET A 68 16.37 8.50 -2.98
N ALA A 69 15.58 8.29 -1.93
CA ALA A 69 14.38 9.06 -1.67
C ALA A 69 14.71 10.24 -0.74
N ARG A 70 14.09 11.39 -0.97
CA ARG A 70 14.23 12.57 -0.12
C ARG A 70 12.88 13.25 0.04
N VAL A 71 12.49 13.54 1.28
CA VAL A 71 11.34 14.42 1.52
C VAL A 71 11.81 15.87 1.41
N ALA A 72 11.38 16.53 0.35
CA ALA A 72 11.60 17.94 0.08
C ALA A 72 10.35 18.77 0.44
N THR A 73 10.50 20.09 0.45
CA THR A 73 9.38 21.02 0.73
C THR A 73 8.20 20.83 -0.22
N LYS A 74 8.47 20.46 -1.49
CA LYS A 74 7.45 20.25 -2.52
C LYS A 74 6.84 18.85 -2.51
N GLY A 75 7.44 17.90 -1.79
CA GLY A 75 6.95 16.53 -1.67
C GLY A 75 8.05 15.48 -1.62
N LEU A 76 7.76 14.27 -2.09
CA LEU A 76 8.73 13.17 -2.15
C LEU A 76 9.49 13.21 -3.46
N GLU A 77 10.80 13.36 -3.37
CA GLU A 77 11.75 13.21 -4.47
C GLU A 77 12.37 11.82 -4.43
N LEU A 78 12.60 11.25 -5.60
CA LEU A 78 13.25 9.97 -5.81
C LEU A 78 14.29 10.16 -6.90
N ASP A 79 15.55 9.89 -6.57
CA ASP A 79 16.71 10.11 -7.45
C ASP A 79 16.77 11.55 -8.01
N GLY A 80 16.43 12.52 -7.16
CA GLY A 80 16.39 13.95 -7.50
C GLY A 80 15.16 14.39 -8.31
N ARG A 81 14.17 13.50 -8.54
CA ARG A 81 12.94 13.81 -9.28
C ARG A 81 11.73 13.79 -8.38
N LEU A 82 10.86 14.79 -8.48
CA LEU A 82 9.61 14.83 -7.72
C LEU A 82 8.65 13.74 -8.21
N VAL A 83 8.43 12.71 -7.39
CA VAL A 83 7.52 11.58 -7.69
C VAL A 83 6.17 11.73 -7.00
N VAL A 84 6.11 12.42 -5.86
CA VAL A 84 4.84 12.71 -5.16
C VAL A 84 4.85 14.17 -4.75
N ALA A 85 3.92 14.96 -5.30
CA ALA A 85 3.73 16.34 -4.87
C ALA A 85 2.92 16.45 -3.57
N GLY A 86 3.17 17.49 -2.78
CA GLY A 86 2.40 17.85 -1.60
C GLY A 86 3.08 17.53 -0.26
N ALA A 87 2.45 17.94 0.84
CA ALA A 87 3.03 17.79 2.17
C ALA A 87 3.03 16.31 2.61
N ILE A 88 4.23 15.73 2.69
CA ILE A 88 4.45 14.37 3.20
C ILE A 88 4.35 14.40 4.74
N ILE A 89 3.60 13.46 5.30
CA ILE A 89 3.36 13.30 6.72
C ILE A 89 4.14 12.09 7.19
N GLY A 90 5.22 12.36 7.93
CA GLY A 90 6.12 11.32 8.45
C GLY A 90 7.13 10.83 7.42
N PRO A 91 8.04 9.93 7.85
CA PRO A 91 9.06 9.38 6.98
C PRO A 91 8.46 8.41 5.96
N PRO A 92 8.94 8.39 4.71
CA PRO A 92 8.59 7.35 3.76
C PRO A 92 9.21 6.01 4.17
N VAL A 93 8.62 4.91 3.74
CA VAL A 93 9.10 3.55 4.06
C VAL A 93 9.37 2.78 2.78
N TRP A 94 10.61 2.29 2.67
CA TRP A 94 11.04 1.40 1.60
C TRP A 94 10.49 0.00 1.78
N ARG A 95 10.10 -0.64 0.67
CA ARG A 95 9.90 -2.09 0.64
C ARG A 95 11.25 -2.78 0.82
N ARG A 96 11.26 -3.96 1.43
CA ARG A 96 12.50 -4.67 1.81
C ARG A 96 13.41 -4.99 0.63
N ASP A 97 12.83 -5.24 -0.54
CA ASP A 97 13.53 -5.52 -1.79
C ASP A 97 13.95 -4.26 -2.56
N GLY A 98 13.59 -3.06 -2.08
CA GLY A 98 13.84 -1.79 -2.77
C GLY A 98 12.93 -1.50 -3.97
N GLY A 99 12.01 -2.40 -4.33
CA GLY A 99 11.17 -2.25 -5.52
C GLY A 99 9.95 -1.32 -5.36
N ALA A 100 9.74 -0.74 -4.18
CA ALA A 100 8.69 0.26 -3.96
C ALA A 100 8.99 1.14 -2.75
N ILE A 101 8.44 2.35 -2.76
CA ILE A 101 8.43 3.24 -1.61
C ILE A 101 7.01 3.72 -1.33
N ALA A 102 6.64 3.80 -0.06
CA ALA A 102 5.34 4.28 0.36
C ALA A 102 5.47 5.49 1.29
N CYS A 103 4.53 6.43 1.19
CA CYS A 103 4.47 7.59 2.06
C CYS A 103 3.01 8.02 2.29
N VAL A 104 2.76 8.68 3.43
CA VAL A 104 1.49 9.34 3.69
C VAL A 104 1.63 10.81 3.31
N ARG A 105 0.67 11.36 2.56
CA ARG A 105 0.60 12.79 2.26
C ARG A 105 -0.72 13.39 2.69
N ARG A 106 -0.74 14.70 2.91
CA ARG A 106 -1.99 15.47 2.99
C ARG A 106 -2.48 15.78 1.58
N ALA A 107 -3.72 15.43 1.27
CA ALA A 107 -4.34 15.85 0.02
C ALA A 107 -4.41 17.40 -0.02
N PRO A 108 -4.29 18.01 -1.21
CA PRO A 108 -4.55 19.45 -1.33
C PRO A 108 -5.99 19.72 -0.86
N GLY A 109 -6.14 20.62 0.12
CA GLY A 109 -7.46 21.10 0.52
C GLY A 109 -8.08 21.88 -0.64
N ARG A 110 -9.39 21.73 -0.87
CA ARG A 110 -10.11 22.72 -1.67
C ARG A 110 -10.15 24.01 -0.87
N ARG A 111 -9.91 25.16 -1.50
CA ARG A 111 -10.09 26.47 -0.85
C ARG A 111 -11.49 26.52 -0.22
N GLY A 112 -11.56 26.85 1.06
CA GLY A 112 -12.81 26.94 1.82
C GLY A 112 -13.41 25.61 2.33
N VAL A 113 -12.85 24.45 1.97
CA VAL A 113 -13.40 23.13 2.35
C VAL A 113 -12.38 22.35 3.19
N GLY A 114 -12.10 22.84 4.39
CA GLY A 114 -11.32 22.16 5.43
C GLY A 114 -9.90 21.68 5.03
N ALA A 115 -9.19 21.12 6.00
CA ALA A 115 -7.93 20.44 5.72
C ALA A 115 -8.19 19.20 4.83
N GLY A 116 -7.47 19.09 3.71
CA GLY A 116 -7.55 17.94 2.82
C GLY A 116 -7.28 16.63 3.56
N GLY A 117 -8.01 15.58 3.17
CA GLY A 117 -7.88 14.25 3.80
C GLY A 117 -6.48 13.64 3.63
N LEU A 118 -6.20 12.57 4.38
CA LEU A 118 -4.95 11.84 4.26
C LEU A 118 -4.97 10.93 3.04
N GLN A 119 -3.83 10.81 2.36
CA GLN A 119 -3.64 9.89 1.25
C GLN A 119 -2.41 9.03 1.46
N LEU A 120 -2.55 7.73 1.24
CA LEU A 120 -1.43 6.82 1.10
C LEU A 120 -0.99 6.84 -0.36
N VAL A 121 0.31 7.05 -0.59
CA VAL A 121 0.90 7.01 -1.92
C VAL A 121 1.97 5.95 -1.95
N VAL A 122 1.83 4.99 -2.87
CA VAL A 122 2.84 3.96 -3.15
C VAL A 122 3.41 4.25 -4.53
N VAL A 123 4.72 4.44 -4.59
CA VAL A 123 5.47 4.61 -5.83
C VAL A 123 6.16 3.27 -6.12
N PRO A 124 5.62 2.44 -7.03
CA PRO A 124 6.35 1.28 -7.50
C PRO A 124 7.57 1.77 -8.27
N LEU A 125 8.72 1.19 -7.96
CA LEU A 125 9.89 1.34 -8.80
C LEU A 125 9.84 0.22 -9.83
N PRO A 126 9.98 0.52 -11.12
CA PRO A 126 10.23 -0.53 -12.06
C PRO A 126 11.54 -1.18 -11.64
N GLU A 127 11.53 -2.48 -11.38
CA GLU A 127 12.78 -3.24 -11.40
C GLU A 127 13.47 -2.86 -12.71
N ALA A 128 14.78 -2.62 -12.65
CA ALA A 128 15.60 -2.49 -13.84
C ALA A 128 15.60 -3.84 -14.57
N SER A 129 14.45 -4.20 -15.12
CA SER A 129 14.30 -5.32 -16.01
C SER A 129 15.05 -4.88 -17.26
N PRO A 130 16.13 -5.57 -17.63
CA PRO A 130 16.99 -5.16 -18.75
C PRO A 130 16.23 -5.12 -20.09
N LEU A 131 15.00 -5.64 -20.11
CA LEU A 131 14.14 -5.73 -21.28
C LEU A 131 13.14 -4.57 -21.40
N LEU A 132 12.97 -3.73 -20.37
CA LEU A 132 12.02 -2.62 -20.41
C LEU A 132 12.72 -1.33 -20.86
N SER A 133 12.26 -0.77 -21.97
CA SER A 133 12.78 0.50 -22.50
C SER A 133 12.69 1.62 -21.46
N VAL A 134 13.64 2.57 -21.51
CA VAL A 134 13.65 3.78 -20.67
C VAL A 134 12.33 4.55 -20.76
N ALA A 135 11.63 4.51 -21.90
CA ALA A 135 10.32 5.13 -22.08
C ALA A 135 9.22 4.39 -21.28
N THR A 136 9.28 3.07 -21.21
CA THR A 136 8.36 2.24 -20.42
C THR A 136 8.61 2.42 -18.92
N LEU A 137 9.87 2.52 -18.51
CA LEU A 137 10.27 2.86 -17.13
C LEU A 137 9.73 4.25 -16.71
N ARG A 138 9.66 5.22 -17.64
CA ARG A 138 9.08 6.56 -17.39
C ARG A 138 7.56 6.54 -17.21
N SER A 139 6.86 5.61 -17.85
CA SER A 139 5.39 5.47 -17.76
C SER A 139 4.95 4.68 -16.51
N LEU A 140 5.77 3.73 -16.04
CA LEU A 140 5.38 2.75 -15.02
C LEU A 140 5.52 3.22 -13.57
N ALA A 141 6.23 4.30 -13.27
CA ALA A 141 6.27 4.84 -11.91
C ALA A 141 5.04 5.71 -11.58
N THR A 142 3.87 5.38 -12.15
CA THR A 142 2.62 6.08 -11.81
C THR A 142 2.32 5.83 -10.33
N PRO A 143 2.32 6.88 -9.48
CA PRO A 143 2.06 6.72 -8.07
C PRO A 143 0.64 6.20 -7.88
N LEU A 144 0.52 5.14 -7.10
CA LEU A 144 -0.77 4.59 -6.70
C LEU A 144 -1.24 5.34 -5.46
N ILE A 145 -2.43 5.93 -5.52
CA ILE A 145 -2.94 6.85 -4.52
C ILE A 145 -4.24 6.31 -3.92
N TRP A 146 -4.27 6.14 -2.60
CA TRP A 146 -5.45 5.74 -1.84
C TRP A 146 -5.85 6.80 -0.83
N ARG A 147 -7.14 7.09 -0.72
CA ARG A 147 -7.67 7.97 0.32
C ARG A 147 -7.77 7.20 1.62
N ILE A 148 -7.12 7.70 2.65
CA ILE A 148 -7.14 7.10 3.99
C ILE A 148 -8.40 7.62 4.71
N PRO A 149 -9.27 6.72 5.22
CA PRO A 149 -10.41 7.13 6.03
C PRO A 149 -9.98 7.94 7.27
N ARG A 150 -10.84 8.84 7.75
CA ARG A 150 -10.55 9.69 8.93
C ARG A 150 -10.33 8.91 10.23
N LEU A 151 -10.61 7.60 10.25
CA LEU A 151 -10.55 6.72 11.42
C LEU A 151 -9.11 6.36 11.87
N VAL A 152 -8.10 6.80 11.13
CA VAL A 152 -6.70 6.51 11.49
C VAL A 152 -6.26 7.49 12.56
N GLY A 153 -5.74 6.97 13.68
CA GLY A 153 -5.43 7.72 14.89
C GLY A 153 -4.44 8.86 14.71
N ARG A 154 -4.10 9.55 15.80
CA ARG A 154 -3.29 10.78 15.78
C ARG A 154 -1.90 10.61 15.13
N ARG A 155 -1.37 9.39 15.06
CA ARG A 155 -0.06 9.07 14.47
C ARG A 155 -0.13 7.81 13.62
N PRO A 156 -0.57 7.90 12.35
CA PRO A 156 -0.58 6.75 11.46
C PRO A 156 0.83 6.19 11.29
N THR A 157 1.05 4.93 11.69
CA THR A 157 2.27 4.19 11.39
C THR A 157 2.04 3.31 10.18
N LEU A 158 3.00 3.34 9.26
CA LEU A 158 2.95 2.65 7.99
C LEU A 158 3.93 1.47 8.02
N PHE A 159 3.48 0.31 7.56
CA PHE A 159 4.30 -0.90 7.53
C PHE A 159 3.93 -1.79 6.35
N TRP A 160 4.92 -2.46 5.76
CA TRP A 160 4.69 -3.45 4.73
C TRP A 160 4.15 -4.74 5.35
N MET A 161 3.08 -5.29 4.77
CA MET A 161 2.52 -6.58 5.17
C MET A 161 2.92 -7.69 4.20
N SER A 162 3.11 -7.35 2.92
CA SER A 162 3.63 -8.26 1.90
C SER A 162 4.34 -7.48 0.79
N ALA A 163 4.79 -8.19 -0.25
CA ALA A 163 5.31 -7.57 -1.46
C ALA A 163 4.28 -6.68 -2.18
N GLN A 164 2.97 -6.88 -1.92
CA GLN A 164 1.86 -6.24 -2.62
C GLN A 164 0.85 -5.56 -1.68
N SER A 165 1.12 -5.54 -0.37
CA SER A 165 0.21 -4.95 0.60
C SER A 165 0.91 -4.16 1.70
N ILE A 166 0.21 -3.13 2.16
CA ILE A 166 0.66 -2.16 3.13
C ILE A 166 -0.42 -1.94 4.17
N GLY A 167 0.00 -1.97 5.43
CA GLY A 167 -0.83 -1.70 6.59
C GLY A 167 -0.62 -0.27 7.08
N LEU A 168 -1.71 0.33 7.54
CA LEU A 168 -1.71 1.61 8.24
C LEU A 168 -2.46 1.44 9.56
N GLY A 169 -1.81 1.80 10.66
CA GLY A 169 -2.40 1.64 11.99
C GLY A 169 -1.48 2.14 13.09
N ASP A 170 -1.85 1.86 14.33
CA ASP A 170 -1.03 2.21 15.49
C ASP A 170 0.05 1.14 15.74
N ARG A 171 -0.18 -0.12 15.29
CA ARG A 171 0.71 -1.27 15.49
C ARG A 171 0.77 -2.15 14.23
N PRO A 172 1.94 -2.77 13.92
CA PRO A 172 2.10 -3.65 12.76
C PRO A 172 1.17 -4.87 12.75
N LEU A 173 0.92 -5.45 13.93
CA LEU A 173 0.11 -6.67 14.07
C LEU A 173 -1.40 -6.42 14.00
N VAL A 174 -1.83 -5.16 14.07
CA VAL A 174 -3.25 -4.77 14.05
C VAL A 174 -3.42 -3.54 13.14
N PRO A 175 -3.26 -3.70 11.82
CA PRO A 175 -3.56 -2.62 10.87
C PRO A 175 -5.02 -2.21 10.99
N ARG A 176 -5.28 -0.90 11.00
CA ARG A 176 -6.65 -0.36 10.88
C ARG A 176 -7.10 -0.32 9.43
N VAL A 177 -6.16 -0.14 8.51
CA VAL A 177 -6.39 -0.11 7.07
C VAL A 177 -5.33 -0.99 6.42
N VAL A 178 -5.76 -1.90 5.55
CA VAL A 178 -4.88 -2.69 4.70
C VAL A 178 -5.17 -2.32 3.26
N ILE A 179 -4.13 -1.98 2.52
CA ILE A 179 -4.22 -1.63 1.11
C ILE A 179 -3.37 -2.62 0.33
N SER A 180 -3.98 -3.29 -0.64
CA SER A 180 -3.29 -4.13 -1.62
C SER A 180 -3.40 -3.47 -2.99
N TRP A 181 -2.31 -3.47 -3.76
CA TRP A 181 -2.30 -2.86 -5.10
C TRP A 181 -2.36 -3.86 -6.25
N THR A 182 -2.53 -5.16 -5.96
CA THR A 182 -3.06 -6.10 -6.96
C THR A 182 -4.56 -5.97 -7.13
N THR A 183 -5.26 -5.45 -6.12
CA THR A 183 -6.67 -5.12 -6.22
C THR A 183 -6.82 -3.88 -7.07
N ARG A 184 -7.02 -4.06 -8.39
CA ARG A 184 -7.47 -2.97 -9.25
C ARG A 184 -8.73 -2.39 -8.62
N ILE A 185 -8.65 -1.15 -8.14
CA ILE A 185 -9.87 -0.41 -7.79
C ILE A 185 -10.60 -0.20 -9.10
N ALA A 186 -11.68 -0.96 -9.32
CA ALA A 186 -12.63 -0.66 -10.38
C ALA A 186 -13.08 0.79 -10.15
N ARG A 187 -12.65 1.70 -11.03
CA ARG A 187 -13.19 3.05 -11.06
C ARG A 187 -14.67 2.89 -11.40
N ARG A 188 -15.55 3.11 -10.42
CA ARG A 188 -16.96 3.40 -10.68
C ARG A 188 -17.08 4.83 -11.17
#